data_AF-A0A2V7YK73-F1
#
_entry.id   AF-A0A2V7YK73-F1
#
_cell.length_a   1.000
_cell.length_b   1.000
_cell.length_c   1.000
_cell.angle_alpha   90.00
_cell.angle_beta   90.00
_cell.angle_gamma   90.00
#
_symmetry.space_group_name_H-M   'P 1'
#
loop_
_entity.id
_entity.type
_entity.pdbx_description
1 polymer ?
#
loop_
_entity_poly.entity_id
_entity_poly.type
_entity_poly.pdbx_seq_one_letter_code
_entity_poly.pdbx_strand_id
1 'polypeptide(L)'
;MTGPRIKDLPQCIDERVTINGWLYNKRTAGKLQFPIIRDGSGYLQCVVSKKEVSEETWRGVEEATQESTVRVTGIVRAEPRAPGGVELGLESFEVIAPTQDYPITPKEHGTAFLMDIRHLWLRSSKQHAILRVRSEIEEACREFFYERDFVLIDSPILTPAACEGTSTLFE
;
A
#
# COMPACT_ATOMS: atom_id res chain seq x y z
N MET A 1 5.98 -13.77 7.01
CA MET A 1 4.77 -12.97 7.31
C MET A 1 3.71 -13.96 7.75
N THR A 2 3.19 -13.86 8.97
CA THR A 2 2.35 -14.91 9.61
C THR A 2 0.86 -14.55 9.73
N GLY A 3 0.38 -13.48 9.09
CA GLY A 3 -1.04 -13.06 9.09
C GLY A 3 -1.63 -12.94 7.68
N PRO A 4 -2.97 -12.86 7.55
CA PRO A 4 -3.63 -12.64 6.26
C PRO A 4 -3.24 -11.28 5.66
N ARG A 5 -3.36 -11.14 4.34
CA ARG A 5 -3.21 -9.84 3.67
C ARG A 5 -4.53 -9.09 3.69
N ILE A 6 -4.47 -7.76 3.61
CA ILE A 6 -5.67 -6.90 3.62
C ILE A 6 -6.69 -7.32 2.55
N LYS A 7 -6.24 -7.63 1.33
CA LYS A 7 -7.15 -8.05 0.25
C LYS A 7 -7.92 -9.36 0.52
N ASP A 8 -7.43 -10.18 1.44
CA ASP A 8 -7.96 -11.51 1.75
C ASP A 8 -8.93 -11.46 2.97
N LEU A 9 -9.01 -10.32 3.66
CA LEU A 9 -9.84 -10.13 4.88
C LEU A 9 -11.36 -10.34 4.75
N PRO A 10 -12.01 -10.16 3.59
CA PRO A 10 -13.42 -10.51 3.45
C PRO A 10 -13.74 -11.98 3.77
N GLN A 11 -12.73 -12.86 3.78
CA GLN A 11 -12.88 -14.27 4.15
C GLN A 11 -12.64 -14.55 5.64
N CYS A 12 -12.27 -13.53 6.42
CA CYS A 12 -11.91 -13.65 7.83
C CYS A 12 -12.88 -12.87 8.73
N ILE A 13 -14.13 -12.65 8.30
CA ILE A 13 -15.14 -11.91 9.08
C ILE A 13 -15.36 -12.61 10.42
N ASP A 14 -15.48 -11.83 11.50
CA ASP A 14 -15.58 -12.26 12.90
C ASP A 14 -14.33 -12.96 13.45
N GLU A 15 -13.26 -13.08 12.67
CA GLU A 15 -11.98 -13.61 13.12
C GLU A 15 -11.06 -12.53 13.68
N ARG A 16 -10.23 -12.93 14.65
CA ARG A 16 -9.13 -12.11 15.16
C ARG A 16 -7.92 -12.25 14.26
N VAL A 17 -7.48 -11.13 13.67
CA VAL A 17 -6.35 -11.10 12.72
C VAL A 17 -5.29 -10.09 13.14
N THR A 18 -4.05 -10.34 12.72
CA THR A 18 -2.93 -9.40 12.86
C THR A 18 -2.42 -8.98 11.49
N ILE A 19 -2.39 -7.67 11.25
CA ILE A 19 -1.91 -7.05 10.01
C ILE A 19 -0.65 -6.25 10.30
N ASN A 20 0.36 -6.43 9.46
CA ASN A 20 1.57 -5.61 9.47
C ASN A 20 1.55 -4.72 8.23
N GLY A 21 1.85 -3.44 8.41
CA GLY A 21 1.79 -2.50 7.30
C GLY A 21 2.24 -1.10 7.69
N TRP A 22 1.75 -0.12 6.95
CA TRP A 22 2.04 1.29 7.15
C TRP A 22 0.77 2.08 7.42
N LEU A 23 0.84 3.02 8.35
CA LEU A 23 -0.24 3.99 8.55
C LEU A 23 -0.33 4.90 7.31
N TYR A 24 -1.37 4.72 6.51
CA TYR A 24 -1.58 5.51 5.30
C TYR A 24 -2.17 6.89 5.62
N ASN A 25 -3.20 6.91 6.47
CA ASN A 25 -3.86 8.12 6.93
C ASN A 25 -4.56 7.87 8.27
N LYS A 26 -4.87 8.91 9.02
CA LYS A 26 -5.58 8.83 10.30
C LYS A 26 -6.55 9.99 10.44
N ARG A 27 -7.80 9.69 10.82
CA ARG A 27 -8.79 10.69 11.24
C ARG A 27 -9.23 10.45 12.68
N THR A 28 -9.58 11.53 13.38
CA THR A 28 -10.08 11.49 14.76
C THR A 28 -11.43 12.18 14.83
N ALA A 29 -12.40 11.55 15.51
CA ALA A 29 -13.72 12.10 15.77
C ALA A 29 -14.11 11.88 17.23
N GLY A 30 -13.90 12.89 18.08
CA GLY A 30 -14.15 12.80 19.51
C GLY A 30 -13.31 11.69 20.18
N LYS A 31 -13.98 10.64 20.67
CA LYS A 31 -13.33 9.49 21.33
C LYS A 31 -13.10 8.29 20.40
N LEU A 32 -13.27 8.48 19.10
CA LEU A 32 -13.00 7.49 18.07
C LEU A 32 -11.82 7.94 17.21
N GLN A 33 -10.95 7.00 16.83
CA GLN A 33 -9.94 7.20 15.79
C GLN A 33 -10.11 6.14 14.71
N PHE A 34 -9.76 6.52 13.49
CA PHE A 34 -9.88 5.66 12.31
C PHE A 34 -8.56 5.68 11.53
N PRO A 35 -7.54 4.92 11.98
CA PRO A 35 -6.33 4.74 11.19
C PRO A 35 -6.63 3.86 9.98
N ILE A 36 -6.07 4.23 8.83
CA ILE A 36 -6.12 3.45 7.59
C ILE A 36 -4.75 2.80 7.41
N ILE A 37 -4.70 1.48 7.40
CA ILE A 37 -3.46 0.71 7.23
C ILE A 37 -3.36 0.22 5.79
N ARG A 38 -2.15 0.25 5.22
CA ARG A 38 -1.84 -0.37 3.94
C ARG A 38 -0.76 -1.42 4.08
N ASP A 39 -0.85 -2.51 3.34
CA ASP A 39 0.16 -3.58 3.30
C ASP A 39 0.70 -3.83 1.88
N GLY A 40 0.22 -3.07 0.88
CA GLY A 40 0.51 -3.25 -0.55
C GLY A 40 -0.50 -4.14 -1.29
N SER A 41 -1.31 -4.92 -0.57
CA SER A 41 -2.43 -5.66 -1.14
C SER A 41 -3.72 -4.84 -1.14
N GLY A 42 -3.88 -3.92 -0.19
CA GLY A 42 -5.06 -3.06 -0.09
C GLY A 42 -4.94 -1.99 1.00
N TYR A 43 -6.08 -1.41 1.35
CA TYR A 43 -6.25 -0.44 2.42
C TYR A 43 -7.31 -0.97 3.40
N LEU A 44 -7.03 -0.91 4.69
CA LEU A 44 -7.89 -1.37 5.76
C LEU A 44 -8.24 -0.20 6.67
N GLN A 45 -9.52 0.13 6.79
CA GLN A 45 -9.97 1.02 7.84
C GLN A 45 -10.00 0.24 9.16
N CYS A 46 -9.32 0.76 10.18
CA CYS A 46 -9.48 0.30 11.54
C CYS A 46 -10.37 1.28 12.30
N VAL A 47 -11.10 0.79 13.28
CA VAL A 47 -11.93 1.60 14.19
C VAL A 47 -11.45 1.34 15.60
N VAL A 48 -11.08 2.40 16.33
CA VAL A 48 -10.66 2.32 17.72
C VAL A 48 -11.46 3.30 18.57
N SER A 49 -12.00 2.80 19.68
CA SER A 49 -12.71 3.57 20.70
C SER A 49 -11.86 3.65 21.96
N LYS A 50 -11.67 4.86 22.52
CA LYS A 50 -10.84 5.05 23.72
C LYS A 50 -11.29 4.17 24.90
N LYS A 51 -12.57 3.84 24.98
CA LYS A 51 -13.14 3.01 26.05
C LYS A 51 -12.87 1.51 25.89
N GLU A 52 -12.53 1.06 24.68
CA GLU A 52 -12.44 -0.36 24.30
C GLU A 52 -11.00 -0.87 24.24
N VAL A 53 -10.00 0.01 24.35
CA VAL A 53 -8.58 -0.35 24.26
C VAL A 53 -7.78 0.17 25.45
N SER A 54 -6.58 -0.37 25.64
CA SER A 54 -5.64 0.15 26.63
C SER A 54 -5.19 1.58 26.30
N GLU A 55 -4.80 2.36 27.32
CA GLU A 55 -4.21 3.70 27.10
C GLU A 55 -2.93 3.63 26.24
N GLU A 56 -2.18 2.53 26.32
CA GLU A 56 -1.02 2.28 25.46
C GLU A 56 -1.41 2.18 23.98
N THR A 57 -2.43 1.38 23.67
CA THR A 57 -2.94 1.24 22.30
C THR A 57 -3.49 2.57 21.79
N TRP A 58 -4.28 3.27 22.63
CA TRP A 58 -4.82 4.57 22.28
C TRP A 58 -3.72 5.59 21.96
N ARG A 59 -2.71 5.69 22.83
CA ARG A 59 -1.56 6.58 22.62
C ARG A 59 -0.76 6.19 21.38
N GLY A 60 -0.55 4.89 21.14
CA GLY A 60 0.14 4.39 19.95
C GLY A 60 -0.54 4.86 18.66
N VAL A 61 -1.87 4.80 18.59
CA VAL A 61 -2.62 5.32 17.43
C VAL A 61 -2.52 6.85 17.37
N GLU A 62 -2.58 7.55 18.49
CA GLU A 62 -2.51 9.02 18.57
C GLU A 62 -1.16 9.58 18.10
N GLU A 63 -0.05 8.96 18.50
CA GLU A 63 1.32 9.38 18.19
C GLU A 63 1.78 8.92 16.79
N ALA A 64 1.20 7.85 16.25
CA ALA A 64 1.58 7.36 14.93
C ALA A 64 1.34 8.40 13.83
N THR A 65 2.39 8.64 13.05
CA THR A 65 2.42 9.56 11.91
C THR A 65 2.27 8.81 10.59
N GLN A 66 1.91 9.53 9.53
CA GLN A 66 1.85 8.98 8.17
C GLN A 66 3.13 8.20 7.84
N GLU A 67 2.97 7.03 7.23
CA GLU A 67 4.01 6.07 6.85
C GLU A 67 4.75 5.39 8.02
N SER A 68 4.32 5.59 9.27
CA SER A 68 4.78 4.75 10.38
C SER A 68 4.52 3.28 10.10
N THR A 69 5.51 2.43 10.35
CA THR A 69 5.37 0.96 10.25
C THR A 69 4.69 0.47 11.52
N VAL A 70 3.60 -0.26 11.36
CA VAL A 70 2.70 -0.64 12.44
C VAL A 70 2.30 -2.11 12.35
N ARG A 71 1.99 -2.68 13.51
CA ARG A 71 1.30 -3.95 13.64
C ARG A 71 -0.01 -3.71 14.37
N VAL A 72 -1.10 -4.09 13.74
CA VAL A 72 -2.46 -3.93 14.29
C VAL A 72 -3.10 -5.29 14.46
N THR A 73 -3.79 -5.50 15.57
CA THR A 73 -4.59 -6.70 15.82
C THR A 73 -6.00 -6.32 16.20
N GLY A 74 -6.98 -7.07 15.72
CA GLY A 74 -8.38 -6.84 16.04
C GLY A 74 -9.31 -7.83 15.38
N ILE A 75 -10.60 -7.59 15.51
CA ILE A 75 -11.66 -8.42 14.93
C ILE A 75 -12.11 -7.82 13.60
N VAL A 76 -12.13 -8.63 12.54
CA VAL A 76 -12.65 -8.21 11.23
C VAL A 76 -14.17 -8.12 11.29
N ARG A 77 -14.74 -7.03 10.78
CA ARG A 77 -16.19 -6.80 10.74
C ARG A 77 -16.61 -6.47 9.32
N ALA A 78 -17.77 -6.99 8.90
CA ALA A 78 -18.39 -6.58 7.65
C ALA A 78 -18.83 -5.11 7.75
N GLU A 79 -18.38 -4.29 6.80
CA GLU A 79 -18.82 -2.89 6.66
C GLU A 79 -18.81 -2.56 5.16
N PRO A 80 -19.96 -2.69 4.46
CA PRO A 80 -20.04 -2.51 3.02
C PRO A 80 -19.58 -1.13 2.53
N ARG A 81 -19.53 -0.12 3.41
CA ARG A 81 -19.07 1.24 3.08
C ARG A 81 -17.55 1.41 3.26
N ALA A 82 -16.88 0.48 3.93
CA ALA A 82 -15.44 0.52 4.13
C ALA A 82 -14.70 0.01 2.88
N PRO A 83 -13.46 0.47 2.63
CA PRO A 83 -12.63 -0.08 1.55
C PRO A 83 -12.48 -1.60 1.69
N GLY A 84 -12.81 -2.34 0.63
CA GLY A 84 -12.75 -3.81 0.65
C GLY A 84 -13.96 -4.48 1.33
N GLY A 85 -14.98 -3.73 1.76
CA GLY A 85 -16.21 -4.27 2.35
C GLY A 85 -16.07 -4.74 3.80
N VAL A 86 -14.92 -4.49 4.42
CA VAL A 86 -14.62 -4.86 5.81
C VAL A 86 -13.87 -3.75 6.52
N GLU A 87 -13.95 -3.75 7.84
CA GLU A 87 -13.12 -2.94 8.73
C GLU A 87 -12.55 -3.79 9.88
N LEU A 88 -11.58 -3.24 10.60
CA LEU A 88 -10.99 -3.89 11.77
C LEU A 88 -11.41 -3.17 13.05
N GLY A 89 -12.20 -3.82 13.90
CA GLY A 89 -12.39 -3.40 15.28
C GLY A 89 -11.09 -3.60 16.05
N LEU A 90 -10.35 -2.52 16.28
CA LEU A 90 -8.96 -2.57 16.70
C LEU A 90 -8.84 -2.85 18.20
N GLU A 91 -8.06 -3.87 18.55
CA GLU A 91 -7.79 -4.28 19.94
C GLU A 91 -6.36 -3.91 20.39
N SER A 92 -5.38 -3.97 19.47
CA SER A 92 -4.00 -3.53 19.73
C SER A 92 -3.40 -2.80 18.54
N PHE A 93 -2.51 -1.86 18.84
CA PHE A 93 -1.77 -1.06 17.87
C PHE A 93 -0.35 -0.86 18.37
N GLU A 94 0.61 -1.46 17.66
CA GLU A 94 2.04 -1.38 17.95
C GLU A 94 2.72 -0.57 16.85
N VAL A 95 3.43 0.50 17.23
CA VAL A 95 4.32 1.23 16.31
C VAL A 95 5.67 0.52 16.30
N ILE A 96 5.96 -0.20 15.21
CA ILE A 96 7.24 -0.89 15.03
C ILE A 96 8.35 0.13 14.70
N ALA A 97 8.04 1.06 13.81
CA ALA A 97 8.97 2.12 13.43
C ALA A 97 8.18 3.42 13.16
N PRO A 98 8.37 4.48 13.95
CA PRO A 98 7.73 5.76 13.70
C PRO A 98 8.35 6.42 12.46
N THR A 99 7.58 7.25 11.77
CA THR A 99 8.09 8.09 10.68
C THR A 99 8.15 9.55 11.11
N GLN A 100 9.22 10.25 10.73
CA GLN A 100 9.38 11.68 10.94
C GLN A 100 9.56 12.35 9.58
N ASP A 101 9.03 13.57 9.45
CA ASP A 101 9.22 14.43 8.27
C ASP A 101 8.91 13.78 6.91
N TYR A 102 7.83 12.99 6.82
CA TYR A 102 7.42 12.40 5.55
C TYR A 102 7.09 13.49 4.51
N PRO A 103 7.81 13.56 3.37
CA PRO A 103 7.78 14.74 2.50
C PRO A 103 6.48 14.86 1.68
N ILE A 104 5.74 13.77 1.48
CA ILE A 104 4.51 13.76 0.69
C ILE A 104 3.30 13.94 1.62
N THR A 105 3.07 15.20 1.99
CA THR A 105 1.94 15.59 2.84
C THR A 105 0.59 15.49 2.09
N PRO A 106 -0.57 15.51 2.78
CA PRO A 106 -1.92 15.50 2.19
C PRO A 106 -2.33 16.78 1.41
N LYS A 107 -1.37 17.41 0.73
CA LYS A 107 -1.57 18.55 -0.17
C LYS A 107 -1.12 18.14 -1.57
N GLU A 108 -1.53 18.90 -2.58
CA GLU A 108 -0.99 18.69 -3.91
C GLU A 108 0.50 19.09 -3.97
N HIS A 109 1.28 18.26 -4.64
CA HIS A 109 2.70 18.48 -4.90
C HIS A 109 2.93 18.43 -6.41
N GLY A 110 3.86 19.25 -6.90
CA GLY A 110 4.23 19.25 -8.32
C GLY A 110 4.90 17.94 -8.75
N THR A 111 4.71 17.56 -10.03
CA THR A 111 5.28 16.31 -10.56
C THR A 111 6.81 16.28 -10.47
N ALA A 112 7.49 17.41 -10.69
CA ALA A 112 8.96 17.50 -10.59
C ALA A 112 9.45 17.07 -9.20
N PHE A 113 8.92 17.69 -8.13
CA PHE A 113 9.22 17.32 -6.75
C PHE A 113 8.93 15.84 -6.47
N LEU A 114 7.78 15.34 -6.91
CA LEU A 114 7.39 13.95 -6.69
C LEU A 114 8.30 12.95 -7.42
N MET A 115 8.92 13.34 -8.54
CA MET A 115 9.90 12.53 -9.25
C MET A 115 11.24 12.48 -8.53
N ASP A 116 11.67 13.57 -7.87
CA ASP A 116 12.90 13.56 -7.05
C ASP A 116 12.82 12.57 -5.88
N ILE A 117 11.61 12.39 -5.33
CA ILE A 117 11.32 11.40 -4.27
C ILE A 117 10.46 10.24 -4.78
N ARG A 118 10.66 9.84 -6.05
CA ARG A 118 9.84 8.80 -6.71
C ARG A 118 9.72 7.53 -5.87
N HIS A 119 10.81 7.10 -5.24
CA HIS A 119 10.86 5.92 -4.37
C HIS A 119 9.85 5.95 -3.20
N LEU A 120 9.46 7.14 -2.72
CA LEU A 120 8.36 7.31 -1.77
C LEU A 120 7.01 7.47 -2.47
N TRP A 121 6.97 8.23 -3.57
CA TRP A 121 5.74 8.50 -4.31
C TRP A 121 5.09 7.24 -4.91
N LEU A 122 5.89 6.21 -5.21
CA LEU A 122 5.39 4.90 -5.63
C LEU A 122 4.40 4.27 -4.65
N ARG A 123 4.42 4.69 -3.37
CA ARG A 123 3.52 4.20 -2.32
C ARG A 123 2.15 4.88 -2.31
N SER A 124 2.01 5.99 -3.04
CA SER A 124 0.73 6.69 -3.16
C SER A 124 -0.25 5.88 -4.03
N SER A 125 -1.55 5.96 -3.69
CA SER A 125 -2.61 5.12 -4.28
C SER A 125 -2.62 5.12 -5.81
N LYS A 126 -2.50 6.29 -6.45
CA LYS A 126 -2.49 6.42 -7.91
C LYS A 126 -1.26 5.74 -8.54
N GLN A 127 -0.08 5.91 -7.96
CA GLN A 127 1.15 5.29 -8.49
C GLN A 127 1.14 3.78 -8.31
N HIS A 128 0.68 3.32 -7.15
CA HIS A 128 0.51 1.91 -6.87
C HIS A 128 -0.48 1.25 -7.84
N ALA A 129 -1.62 1.90 -8.14
CA ALA A 129 -2.58 1.42 -9.13
C ALA A 129 -1.97 1.31 -10.54
N ILE A 130 -1.24 2.34 -10.98
CA ILE A 130 -0.56 2.33 -12.28
C ILE A 130 0.44 1.17 -12.39
N LEU A 131 1.23 0.92 -11.35
CA LEU A 131 2.18 -0.19 -11.34
C LEU A 131 1.50 -1.55 -11.41
N ARG A 132 0.35 -1.73 -10.75
CA ARG A 132 -0.43 -2.97 -10.84
C ARG A 132 -0.98 -3.20 -12.25
N VAL A 133 -1.51 -2.15 -12.88
CA VAL A 133 -1.98 -2.22 -14.27
C VAL A 133 -0.82 -2.54 -15.21
N ARG A 134 0.35 -1.92 -15.02
CA ARG A 134 1.54 -2.24 -15.80
C ARG A 134 1.94 -3.71 -15.65
N SER A 135 1.97 -4.24 -14.43
CA SER A 135 2.28 -5.65 -14.16
C SER A 135 1.29 -6.59 -14.87
N GLU A 136 0.00 -6.25 -14.85
CA GLU A 136 -1.04 -7.05 -15.52
C GLU A 136 -0.87 -7.04 -17.04
N ILE A 137 -0.55 -5.88 -17.63
CA ILE A 137 -0.29 -5.76 -19.07
C ILE A 137 0.96 -6.57 -19.47
N GLU A 138 2.04 -6.49 -18.69
CA GLU A 138 3.26 -7.24 -18.94
C GLU A 138 3.00 -8.76 -18.90
N GLU A 139 2.21 -9.23 -17.93
CA GLU A 139 1.82 -10.63 -17.82
C GLU A 139 0.92 -11.08 -18.96
N ALA A 140 -0.15 -10.34 -19.27
CA ALA A 140 -1.08 -10.66 -20.34
C ALA A 140 -0.39 -10.72 -21.72
N CYS A 141 0.55 -9.82 -21.98
CA CYS A 141 1.37 -9.87 -23.20
C CYS A 141 2.21 -11.14 -23.27
N ARG A 142 2.84 -11.55 -22.16
CA ARG A 142 3.65 -12.78 -22.11
C ARG A 142 2.78 -14.01 -22.31
N GLU A 143 1.65 -14.09 -21.62
CA GLU A 143 0.68 -15.18 -21.74
C GLU A 143 0.18 -15.32 -23.19
N PHE A 144 -0.23 -14.22 -23.82
CA PHE A 144 -0.72 -14.21 -25.21
C PHE A 144 0.27 -14.85 -26.19
N PHE A 145 1.57 -14.51 -26.09
CA PHE A 145 2.61 -15.07 -26.95
C PHE A 145 2.93 -16.52 -26.59
N TYR A 146 3.00 -16.83 -25.30
CA TYR A 146 3.27 -18.18 -24.81
C TYR A 146 2.21 -19.19 -25.29
N GLU A 147 0.93 -18.83 -25.23
CA GLU A 147 -0.18 -19.66 -25.75
C GLU A 147 -0.13 -19.93 -27.26
N ARG A 148 0.73 -19.23 -28.00
CA ARG A 148 0.88 -19.32 -29.46
C ARG A 148 2.25 -19.87 -29.86
N ASP A 149 2.91 -20.58 -28.95
CA ASP A 149 4.20 -21.23 -29.16
C ASP A 149 5.35 -20.27 -29.52
N PHE A 150 5.24 -18.98 -29.17
CA PHE A 150 6.37 -18.04 -29.29
C PHE A 150 7.39 -18.30 -28.18
N VAL A 151 8.67 -18.12 -28.51
CA VAL A 151 9.80 -18.27 -27.57
C VAL A 151 10.32 -16.89 -27.18
N LEU A 152 10.38 -16.63 -25.87
CA LEU A 152 11.02 -15.42 -25.34
C LEU A 152 12.54 -15.48 -25.56
N ILE A 153 13.11 -14.42 -26.13
CA ILE A 153 14.54 -14.22 -26.29
C ILE A 153 14.95 -12.86 -25.70
N ASP A 154 15.95 -12.87 -24.82
CA ASP A 154 16.56 -11.65 -24.28
C ASP A 154 17.72 -11.22 -25.18
N SER A 155 17.53 -10.15 -25.97
CA SER A 155 18.52 -9.61 -26.90
C SER A 155 19.51 -8.64 -26.24
N PRO A 156 20.72 -8.43 -26.80
CA PRO A 156 21.66 -7.43 -26.27
C PRO A 156 21.09 -6.01 -26.36
N ILE A 157 21.32 -5.21 -25.31
CA ILE A 157 20.94 -3.78 -25.24
C ILE A 157 22.06 -2.88 -25.77
N LEU A 158 23.31 -3.21 -25.47
CA LEU A 158 24.48 -2.51 -26.00
C LEU A 158 24.74 -3.00 -27.43
N THR A 159 24.72 -2.08 -28.40
CA THR A 159 24.83 -2.41 -29.82
C THR A 159 25.72 -1.40 -30.54
N PRO A 160 26.56 -1.83 -31.50
CA PRO A 160 27.33 -0.92 -32.36
C PRO A 160 26.49 -0.39 -33.55
N ALA A 161 25.27 -0.90 -33.74
CA ALA A 161 24.44 -0.61 -34.91
C ALA A 161 23.29 0.35 -34.58
N ALA A 162 23.06 1.31 -35.47
CA ALA A 162 21.87 2.16 -35.47
C ALA A 162 20.72 1.48 -36.22
N CYS A 163 19.57 1.28 -35.57
CA CYS A 163 18.43 0.60 -36.19
C CYS A 163 17.49 1.55 -36.97
N GLU A 164 17.23 2.76 -36.44
CA GLU A 164 16.26 3.72 -37.00
C GLU A 164 16.87 5.13 -37.17
N GLY A 165 18.18 5.20 -37.39
CA GLY A 165 18.96 6.45 -37.48
C GLY A 165 19.75 6.76 -36.20
N THR A 166 20.47 7.89 -36.22
CA THR A 166 21.50 8.21 -35.20
C THR A 166 21.13 9.34 -34.24
N SER A 167 20.05 10.08 -34.49
CA SER A 167 19.74 11.33 -33.77
C SER A 167 19.23 11.16 -32.33
N THR A 168 18.92 9.92 -31.91
CA THR A 168 18.32 9.62 -30.59
C THR A 168 19.09 8.53 -29.83
N LEU A 169 20.32 8.23 -30.24
CA LEU A 169 21.17 7.24 -29.58
C LEU A 169 21.88 7.83 -28.35
N PHE A 170 22.12 6.98 -27.36
CA PHE A 170 23.02 7.26 -26.24
C PHE A 170 24.40 6.65 -26.55
N GLU A 171 25.45 7.45 -26.43
CA GLU A 171 26.86 7.08 -26.68
C GLU A 171 27.67 7.01 -25.38
#